data_AF-A0A7V5Q0S4-F1
#
_entry.id   AF-A0A7V5Q0S4-F1
#
_cell.length_a   1.000
_cell.length_b   1.000
_cell.length_c   1.000
_cell.angle_alpha   90.00
_cell.angle_beta   90.00
_cell.angle_gamma   90.00
#
_symmetry.space_group_name_H-M   'P 1'
#
loop_
_entity.id
_entity.type
_entity.pdbx_description
1 polymer ?
#
loop_
_entity_poly.entity_id
_entity_poly.type
_entity_poly.pdbx_seq_one_letter_code
_entity_poly.pdbx_strand_id
1 'polypeptide(L)'
;MATETKNHVGHVTQVIGSTFDAEFPEEHMPAIYNAVKLVAEHKGVQVNLTGEVQQHLGGGRVRCVALGSTDGVVRGQECVDTGQPVSVPVGDA
;
A
#
# COMPACT_ATOMS: atom_id res chain seq x y z
N MET A 1 4.35 -24.20 0.13
CA MET A 1 5.49 -23.65 0.87
C MET A 1 5.01 -22.36 1.52
N ALA A 2 4.88 -22.34 2.84
CA ALA A 2 4.45 -21.14 3.56
C ALA A 2 5.63 -20.17 3.64
N THR A 3 5.59 -19.10 2.87
CA THR A 3 6.62 -18.07 2.86
C THR A 3 6.49 -17.20 4.10
N GLU A 4 7.61 -17.05 4.80
CA GLU A 4 7.80 -16.25 6.00
C GLU A 4 7.30 -14.81 5.75
N THR A 5 6.25 -14.39 6.48
CA THR A 5 5.67 -13.05 6.38
C THR A 5 6.56 -12.05 7.12
N LYS A 6 7.75 -11.77 6.58
CA LYS A 6 8.42 -10.51 6.91
C LYS A 6 7.51 -9.44 6.36
N ASN A 7 6.77 -8.72 7.20
CA ASN A 7 5.92 -7.64 6.73
C ASN A 7 6.80 -6.66 5.93
N HIS A 8 6.54 -6.55 4.63
CA HIS A 8 7.17 -5.57 3.75
C HIS A 8 6.53 -4.22 4.09
N VAL A 9 6.98 -3.63 5.20
CA VAL A 9 6.44 -2.39 5.75
C VAL A 9 7.11 -1.19 5.09
N GLY A 10 6.28 -0.27 4.61
CA GLY A 10 6.68 1.04 4.12
C GLY A 10 5.90 2.15 4.80
N HIS A 11 6.20 3.40 4.42
CA HIS A 11 5.55 4.58 5.00
C HIS A 11 5.07 5.52 3.90
N VAL A 12 3.88 6.10 4.08
CA VAL A 12 3.36 7.12 3.15
C VAL A 12 4.24 8.36 3.19
N THR A 13 4.74 8.78 2.03
CA THR A 13 5.52 10.01 1.89
C THR A 13 4.70 11.17 1.34
N GLN A 14 3.68 10.87 0.53
CA GLN A 14 2.85 11.88 -0.13
C GLN A 14 1.45 11.35 -0.44
N VAL A 15 0.45 12.23 -0.41
CA VAL A 15 -0.93 11.95 -0.85
C VAL A 15 -1.37 13.10 -1.76
N ILE A 16 -1.79 12.79 -2.99
CA ILE A 16 -2.31 13.75 -3.97
C ILE A 16 -3.54 13.13 -4.63
N GLY A 17 -4.73 13.63 -4.28
CA GLY A 17 -6.00 13.12 -4.81
C GLY A 17 -6.15 11.62 -4.57
N SER A 18 -6.34 10.87 -5.66
CA SER A 18 -6.47 9.40 -5.67
C SER A 18 -5.13 8.65 -5.71
N THR A 19 -4.00 9.35 -5.55
CA THR A 19 -2.67 8.72 -5.54
C THR A 19 -1.97 8.97 -4.22
N PHE A 20 -1.18 8.01 -3.78
CA PHE A 20 -0.25 8.18 -2.67
C PHE A 20 1.10 7.58 -3.03
N ASP A 21 2.16 8.23 -2.59
CA ASP A 21 3.52 7.70 -2.72
C ASP A 21 3.93 7.10 -1.38
N ALA A 22 4.58 5.94 -1.42
CA ALA A 22 5.08 5.23 -0.24
C ALA A 22 6.54 4.86 -0.42
N GLU A 23 7.29 4.84 0.67
CA GLU A 23 8.71 4.48 0.71
C GLU A 23 8.87 3.16 1.46
N PHE A 24 9.59 2.23 0.84
CA PHE A 24 9.93 0.91 1.36
C PHE A 24 11.45 0.74 1.37
N PRO A 25 12.01 -0.16 2.20
CA PRO A 25 13.39 -0.58 2.07
C PRO A 25 13.68 -1.07 0.64
N GLU A 26 14.82 -0.70 0.06
CA GLU A 26 15.13 -1.01 -1.34
C GLU A 26 15.14 -2.51 -1.62
N GLU A 27 15.60 -3.32 -0.65
CA GLU A 27 15.60 -4.78 -0.78
C GLU A 27 14.19 -5.41 -0.80
N HIS A 28 13.19 -4.64 -0.36
CA HIS A 28 11.81 -5.08 -0.14
C HIS A 28 10.80 -4.23 -0.90
N MET A 29 11.24 -3.58 -1.98
CA MET A 29 10.38 -2.74 -2.80
C MET A 29 9.26 -3.56 -3.46
N PRO A 30 7.99 -3.14 -3.33
CA PRO A 30 6.87 -3.86 -3.93
C PRO A 30 6.95 -3.89 -5.44
N ALA A 31 6.52 -4.98 -6.07
CA ALA A 31 6.43 -5.06 -7.52
C ALA A 31 5.33 -4.11 -8.06
N ILE A 32 5.46 -3.69 -9.32
CA ILE A 32 4.34 -3.02 -10.01
C ILE A 32 3.14 -3.98 -10.03
N TYR A 33 1.96 -3.42 -9.80
CA TYR A 33 0.67 -4.08 -9.61
C TYR A 33 0.47 -4.79 -8.26
N ASN A 34 1.45 -4.81 -7.36
CA ASN A 34 1.19 -5.31 -6.01
C ASN A 34 0.19 -4.42 -5.26
N ALA A 35 -0.61 -5.06 -4.41
CA ALA A 35 -1.49 -4.35 -3.50
C ALA A 35 -0.72 -3.88 -2.26
N VAL A 36 -0.97 -2.64 -1.84
CA VAL A 36 -0.45 -2.03 -0.63
C VAL A 36 -1.62 -1.68 0.28
N LYS A 37 -1.62 -2.21 1.50
CA LYS A 37 -2.67 -1.99 2.50
C LYS A 37 -2.29 -0.92 3.50
N LEU A 38 -3.22 -0.03 3.79
CA LEU A 38 -3.16 0.94 4.88
C LEU A 38 -4.33 0.71 5.82
N VAL A 39 -4.03 0.31 7.05
CA VAL A 39 -5.01 0.19 8.13
C VAL A 39 -4.53 1.03 9.29
N ALA A 40 -5.26 2.09 9.61
CA ALA A 40 -4.91 2.98 10.72
C ALA A 40 -6.15 3.68 11.28
N GLU A 41 -5.99 4.29 12.45
CA GLU A 41 -6.95 5.25 13.00
C GLU A 41 -6.22 6.55 13.31
N HIS A 42 -6.72 7.66 12.77
CA HIS A 42 -6.18 8.99 13.05
C HIS A 42 -7.29 9.94 13.45
N LYS A 43 -7.24 10.47 14.68
CA LYS A 43 -8.21 11.44 15.21
C LYS A 43 -9.68 10.98 15.06
N GLY A 44 -9.94 9.69 15.26
CA GLY A 44 -11.27 9.08 15.13
C GLY A 44 -11.71 8.81 13.68
N VAL A 45 -10.85 9.05 12.68
CA VAL A 45 -11.07 8.62 11.30
C VAL A 45 -10.38 7.28 11.10
N GLN A 46 -11.17 6.25 10.79
CA GLN A 46 -10.63 4.95 10.41
C GLN A 46 -10.24 4.96 8.93
N VAL A 47 -8.99 4.58 8.67
CA VAL A 47 -8.47 4.36 7.33
C VAL A 47 -8.39 2.85 7.12
N ASN A 48 -9.11 2.36 6.12
CA ASN A 48 -8.95 1.01 5.59
C ASN A 48 -8.88 1.13 4.07
N LEU A 49 -7.68 1.35 3.57
CA LEU A 49 -7.41 1.64 2.17
C LEU A 49 -6.53 0.55 1.57
N THR A 50 -6.91 0.10 0.37
CA THR A 50 -6.03 -0.67 -0.51
C THR A 50 -5.59 0.24 -1.66
N GLY A 51 -4.30 0.32 -1.90
CA GLY A 51 -3.73 0.90 -3.11
C GLY A 51 -3.07 -0.17 -3.99
N GLU A 52 -2.87 0.15 -5.26
CA GLU A 52 -2.11 -0.68 -6.19
C GLU A 52 -0.90 0.10 -6.69
N VAL A 53 0.28 -0.52 -6.64
CA VAL A 53 1.53 0.08 -7.14
C VAL A 53 1.47 0.25 -8.65
N GLN A 54 1.59 1.47 -9.15
CA GLN A 54 1.61 1.76 -10.59
C GLN A 54 3.01 2.06 -11.13
N GLN A 55 3.90 2.59 -10.28
CA GLN A 55 5.20 3.06 -10.74
C GLN A 55 6.24 3.03 -9.62
N HIS A 56 7.49 2.70 -9.98
CA HIS A 56 8.66 2.94 -9.16
C HIS A 56 9.22 4.34 -9.43
N LEU A 57 9.41 5.13 -8.37
CA LEU A 57 9.90 6.51 -8.42
C LEU A 57 11.40 6.64 -8.12
N GLY A 58 12.05 5.54 -7.71
CA GLY A 58 13.45 5.49 -7.31
C GLY A 58 13.69 5.87 -5.84
N GLY A 59 14.80 5.35 -5.27
CA GLY A 59 15.17 5.53 -3.86
C GLY A 59 14.14 4.92 -2.91
N GLY A 60 13.77 3.66 -3.13
CA GLY A 60 12.77 2.96 -2.30
C GLY A 60 11.31 3.40 -2.49
N ARG A 61 11.03 4.41 -3.32
CA ARG A 61 9.68 4.99 -3.45
C ARG A 61 8.86 4.39 -4.58
N VAL A 62 7.58 4.21 -4.30
CA VAL A 62 6.56 3.74 -5.25
C VAL A 62 5.37 4.70 -5.26
N ARG A 63 4.72 4.82 -6.41
CA ARG A 63 3.43 5.50 -6.56
C ARG A 63 2.31 4.47 -6.61
N CYS A 64 1.36 4.62 -5.72
CA CYS A 64 0.16 3.81 -5.65
C CYS A 64 -1.07 4.60 -6.12
N VAL A 65 -1.98 3.93 -6.80
CA VAL A 65 -3.35 4.41 -7.02
C VAL A 65 -4.23 3.83 -5.93
N ALA A 66 -4.97 4.69 -5.23
CA ALA A 66 -5.92 4.32 -4.20
C ALA A 66 -7.18 3.68 -4.82
N LEU A 67 -7.58 2.51 -4.33
CA LEU A 67 -8.82 1.82 -4.70
C LEU A 67 -9.98 2.14 -3.74
N GLY A 68 -9.87 3.26 -3.03
CA GLY A 68 -10.82 3.76 -2.04
C GLY A 68 -10.51 5.23 -1.72
N SER A 69 -11.20 5.79 -0.71
CA SER A 69 -10.92 7.16 -0.26
C SER A 69 -9.53 7.26 0.37
N THR A 70 -8.83 8.35 0.06
CA THR A 70 -7.57 8.75 0.71
C THR A 70 -7.79 9.71 1.89
N ASP A 71 -9.04 9.99 2.25
CA ASP A 71 -9.38 10.82 3.40
C ASP A 71 -8.82 10.21 4.68
N GLY A 72 -8.17 11.05 5.48
CA GLY A 72 -7.55 10.63 6.75
C GLY A 72 -6.20 9.93 6.60
N VAL A 73 -5.73 9.63 5.37
CA VAL A 73 -4.36 9.15 5.16
C VAL A 73 -3.38 10.28 5.46
N VAL A 74 -2.42 10.00 6.34
CA VAL A 74 -1.38 10.97 6.73
C VAL A 74 0.00 10.51 6.31
N ARG A 75 0.92 11.47 6.13
CA ARG A 75 2.34 11.15 5.90
C ARG A 75 2.93 10.45 7.13
N GLY A 76 3.86 9.55 6.89
CA GLY A 76 4.45 8.68 7.91
C GLY A 76 3.55 7.53 8.35
N GLN A 77 2.33 7.43 7.82
CA GLN A 77 1.45 6.30 8.10
C GLN A 77 2.04 5.02 7.53
N GLU A 78 1.99 3.95 8.32
CA GLU A 78 2.43 2.63 7.93
C GLU A 78 1.56 2.09 6.77
N CYS A 79 2.21 1.44 5.82
CA CYS A 79 1.56 0.70 4.75
C CYS A 79 2.30 -0.62 4.51
N VAL A 80 1.56 -1.65 4.09
CA VAL A 80 2.09 -3.01 3.99
C VAL A 80 1.88 -3.53 2.57
N ASP A 81 2.96 -3.96 1.92
CA ASP A 81 2.86 -4.71 0.67
C ASP A 81 2.34 -6.12 0.93
N THR A 82 1.33 -6.53 0.16
CA THR A 82 0.74 -7.87 0.25
C THR A 82 1.58 -8.92 -0.47
N GLY A 83 2.57 -8.50 -1.27
CA GLY A 83 3.41 -9.37 -2.09
C GLY A 83 2.74 -9.89 -3.35
N GLN A 84 1.50 -9.46 -3.64
CA GLN A 84 0.72 -9.93 -4.78
C GLN A 84 -0.25 -8.86 -5.28
N PRO A 85 -0.75 -8.99 -6.53
CA PRO A 85 -1.79 -8.10 -7.03
C PRO A 85 -3.08 -8.15 -6.21
N VAL A 86 -3.94 -7.16 -6.42
CA VAL A 86 -5.29 -7.17 -5.87
C VAL A 86 -6.03 -8.41 -6.38
N SER A 87 -6.52 -9.22 -5.44
CA SER A 87 -7.19 -10.49 -5.72
C SER A 87 -8.66 -10.40 -5.34
N VAL A 88 -9.53 -10.97 -6.17
CA VAL A 88 -10.96 -11.13 -5.89
C VAL A 88 -11.33 -12.62 -5.88
N PRO A 89 -12.26 -13.07 -5.01
CA PRO A 89 -12.71 -14.44 -5.03
C PRO A 89 -13.48 -14.74 -6.32
N VAL A 90 -13.31 -15.96 -6.83
CA VAL A 90 -14.02 -16.48 -8.01
C VAL A 90 -14.47 -17.91 -7.73
N GLY A 91 -15.62 -18.31 -8.30
CA GLY A 91 -16.26 -19.61 -8.05
C GLY A 91 -17.57 -19.49 -7.28
N ASP A 92 -18.25 -20.61 -7.08
CA ASP A 92 -19.49 -20.67 -6.29
C ASP A 92 -19.20 -20.46 -4.80
N ALA A 93 -20.17 -19.88 -4.06
CA ALA A 93 -20.07 -19.54 -2.64
C ALA A 93 -20.33 -20.74 -1.71
#